data_AF-J9FBF8-F1
#
_entry.id   AF-J9FBF8-F1
#
_cell.length_a   1.000
_cell.length_b   1.000
_cell.length_c   1.000
_cell.angle_alpha   90.00
_cell.angle_beta   90.00
_cell.angle_gamma   90.00
#
_symmetry.space_group_name_H-M   'P 1'
#
loop_
_entity.id
_entity.type
_entity.pdbx_description
1 polymer ?
#
loop_
_entity_poly.entity_id
_entity_poly.type
_entity_poly.pdbx_seq_one_letter_code
_entity_poly.pdbx_strand_id
1 'polypeptide(L)' 'MLVGYVRVSSLDQNPERQLEELKSLHVEKIFVDKQS' A
#
# COMPACT_ATOMS: atom_id res chain seq x y z
N MET A 1 14.79 8.00 3.36
CA MET A 1 13.65 7.20 3.82
C MET A 1 12.44 7.46 2.93
N LEU A 2 12.33 6.68 1.86
CA LEU A 2 11.15 6.69 0.99
C LEU A 2 10.05 5.83 1.66
N VAL A 3 8.87 6.41 1.88
CA VAL A 3 7.77 5.74 2.58
C VAL A 3 6.56 5.62 1.66
N GLY A 4 6.04 4.40 1.52
CA GLY A 4 4.82 4.10 0.79
C GLY A 4 3.60 4.09 1.72
N TYR A 5 2.47 4.58 1.22
CA TYR A 5 1.18 4.53 1.90
C TYR A 5 0.13 3.94 0.97
N VAL A 6 -0.59 2.95 1.46
CA VAL A 6 -1.65 2.24 0.77
C VAL A 6 -2.90 2.39 1.61
N ARG A 7 -4.00 2.86 1.01
CA ARG A 7 -5.30 2.95 1.67
C ARG A 7 -6.35 2.27 0.82
N VAL A 8 -7.13 1.41 1.45
CA VAL A 8 -8.32 0.80 0.87
C VAL A 8 -9.55 1.23 1.66
N SER A 9 -10.61 1.55 0.94
CA SER A 9 -11.90 2.03 1.48
C SER A 9 -12.86 0.91 1.87
N SER A 10 -12.57 -0.34 1.49
CA SER A 10 -13.32 -1.52 1.94
C SER A 10 -12.38 -2.73 2.06
N LEU A 11 -12.81 -3.74 2.84
CA LEU A 11 -12.08 -4.99 3.04
C LEU A 11 -11.97 -5.83 1.75
N ASP A 12 -12.87 -5.64 0.79
CA ASP A 12 -12.94 -6.40 -0.46
C ASP A 12 -11.99 -5.85 -1.54
N GLN A 13 -11.46 -4.64 -1.35
CA GLN A 13 -10.51 -4.06 -2.27
C GLN A 13 -9.16 -4.78 -2.15
N ASN A 14 -8.54 -5.10 -3.29
CA ASN A 14 -7.24 -5.74 -3.30
C ASN A 14 -6.10 -4.69 -3.21
N PRO A 15 -5.38 -4.55 -2.08
CA PRO A 15 -4.25 -3.65 -1.94
C PRO A 15 -2.96 -4.16 -2.61
N GLU A 16 -2.91 -5.42 -3.05
CA GLU A 16 -1.68 -6.05 -3.56
C GLU A 16 -1.12 -5.32 -4.78
N ARG A 17 -1.97 -4.82 -5.68
CA ARG A 17 -1.52 -4.07 -6.86
C ARG A 17 -0.76 -2.79 -6.46
N GLN A 18 -1.27 -2.07 -5.45
CA GLN A 18 -0.63 -0.85 -4.94
C GLN A 18 0.68 -1.19 -4.23
N LEU A 19 0.75 -2.35 -3.54
CA LEU A 19 1.98 -2.84 -2.92
C LEU A 19 3.05 -3.23 -3.93
N GLU A 20 2.70 -3.82 -5.07
CA GLU A 20 3.66 -4.17 -6.14
C GLU A 20 4.26 -2.93 -6.82
N GLU A 21 3.44 -1.91 -7.08
CA GLU A 21 3.90 -0.62 -7.59
C GLU A 21 4.88 0.04 -6.60
N LEU A 22 4.55 0.03 -5.31
CA LEU A 22 5.43 0.56 -4.26
C LEU A 22 6.74 -0.23 -4.16
N LYS A 23 6.71 -1.56 -4.24
CA LYS A 23 7.95 -2.37 -4.29
C LYS A 23 8.84 -1.99 -5.47
N SER A 24 8.26 -1.71 -6.63
CA SER A 24 8.99 -1.28 -7.83
C SER A 24 9.67 0.09 -7.64
N LEU A 25 9.06 0.95 -6.83
CA LEU A 25 9.60 2.26 -6.46
C LEU A 25 10.65 2.22 -5.33
N HIS A 26 11.03 1.03 -4.86
CA HIS A 26 12.06 0.82 -3.82
C HIS A 26 11.78 1.61 -2.52
N VAL A 27 10.51 1.69 -2.08
CA VAL A 27 10.18 2.26 -0.76
C VAL A 27 10.74 1.42 0.39
N GLU A 28 11.32 2.09 1.37
CA GLU A 28 11.95 1.49 2.55
C GLU A 28 10.93 1.02 3.59
N LYS A 29 9.75 1.67 3.65
CA LYS A 29 8.70 1.36 4.60
C LYS A 29 7.33 1.54 3.98
N ILE A 30 6.40 0.62 4.24
CA ILE A 30 5.03 0.68 3.71
C ILE A 30 4.03 0.65 4.86
N PHE A 31 3.07 1.56 4.81
CA PHE A 31 1.91 1.58 5.71
C PHE A 31 0.65 1.23 4.93
N VAL A 32 -0.17 0.33 5.49
CA VAL A 32 -1.44 -0.09 4.89
C VAL A 32 -2.57 0.27 5.85
N ASP A 33 -3.49 1.09 5.38
CA ASP A 33 -4.68 1.53 6.11
C ASP A 33 -5.92 0.91 5.46
N LYS A 34 -6.60 0.04 6.20
CA LYS A 34 -7.83 -0.62 5.75
C LYS A 34 -8.99 0.03 6.50
N GLN A 35 -9.75 0.86 5.79
CA GLN A 35 -10.98 1.40 6.35
C GLN A 35 -12.01 0.27 6.43
N SER A 36 -12.49 -0.04 7.64
CA SER A 36 -13.66 -0.93 7.87
C SER A 36 -14.97 -0.16 7.76
#